data_AF-A0A497I6E2-F1
#
_entry.id   AF-A0A497I6E2-F1
#
_cell.length_a   1.000
_cell.length_b   1.000
_cell.length_c   1.000
_cell.angle_alpha   90.00
_cell.angle_beta   90.00
_cell.angle_gamma   90.00
#
_symmetry.space_group_name_H-M   'P 1'
#
loop_
_entity.id
_entity.type
_entity.pdbx_description
1 polymer ?
#
loop_
_entity_poly.entity_id
_entity_poly.type
_entity_poly.pdbx_seq_one_letter_code
_entity_poly.pdbx_strand_id
1 'polypeptide(L)'
;MAETFMEAVGVFRYFGFQYLMVPLLIFVLVLGFLQRTKLLGDKADLNAAVALAVAFLSMMVPGFVDFVYALIPFFVAFVVILFGAALVFMLLGAKAEDIFAFTKRPEVTVFLLVLSVIITFYVIGQQFGHLFSPYANVTNESQTLVMREASQRIFNPKVLGTIIFLAIISIGIYLLTVPKK
;
A
#
# COMPACT_ATOMS: atom_id res chain seq x y z
N MET A 1 5.53 -19.26 -24.06
CA MET A 1 5.83 -18.04 -23.27
C MET A 1 5.25 -18.08 -21.86
N ALA A 2 4.06 -18.63 -21.62
CA ALA A 2 3.53 -18.80 -20.26
C ALA A 2 4.28 -19.89 -19.44
N GLU A 3 4.71 -20.98 -20.08
CA GLU A 3 5.44 -22.08 -19.41
C GLU A 3 6.81 -21.65 -18.89
N THR A 4 7.61 -20.94 -19.70
CA THR A 4 8.93 -20.45 -19.30
C THR A 4 8.88 -19.45 -18.14
N PHE A 5 7.81 -18.65 -18.05
CA PHE A 5 7.59 -17.76 -16.91
C PHE A 5 7.25 -18.53 -15.64
N MET A 6 6.40 -19.56 -15.74
CA MET A 6 6.03 -20.41 -14.61
C MET A 6 7.21 -21.25 -14.11
N GLU A 7 8.08 -21.72 -15.01
CA GLU A 7 9.33 -22.41 -14.65
C GLU A 7 10.31 -21.46 -13.96
N ALA A 8 10.49 -20.23 -14.46
CA ALA A 8 11.32 -19.24 -13.80
C ALA A 8 10.82 -18.93 -12.37
N VAL A 9 9.50 -18.75 -12.20
CA VAL A 9 8.87 -18.58 -10.87
C VAL A 9 9.08 -19.83 -9.99
N GLY A 10 9.01 -21.03 -10.58
CA GLY A 10 9.32 -22.29 -9.91
C GLY A 10 10.76 -22.37 -9.39
N VAL A 11 11.73 -21.88 -10.18
CA VAL A 11 13.14 -21.81 -9.81
C VAL A 11 13.36 -20.82 -8.65
N PHE A 12 12.74 -19.63 -8.70
CA PHE A 12 12.80 -18.68 -7.57
C PHE A 12 12.21 -19.28 -6.29
N ARG A 13 11.12 -20.06 -6.40
CA ARG A 13 10.54 -20.74 -5.24
C ARG A 13 11.45 -21.86 -4.72
N TYR A 14 12.09 -22.61 -5.62
CA TYR A 14 13.02 -23.70 -5.29
C TYR A 14 14.25 -23.19 -4.51
N PHE A 15 14.83 -22.06 -4.90
CA PHE A 15 15.95 -21.45 -4.17
C PHE A 15 15.54 -20.74 -2.87
N GLY A 16 14.25 -20.78 -2.49
CA GLY A 16 13.77 -20.14 -1.27
C GLY A 16 13.82 -18.61 -1.32
N PHE A 17 13.85 -17.99 -2.51
CA PHE A 17 13.85 -16.53 -2.66
C PHE A 17 12.62 -15.88 -2.02
N GLN A 18 11.50 -16.62 -1.92
CA GLN A 18 10.31 -16.22 -1.18
C GLN A 18 10.60 -15.92 0.30
N TYR A 19 11.55 -16.62 0.93
CA TYR A 19 11.93 -16.41 2.33
C TYR A 19 12.90 -15.24 2.51
N LEU A 20 13.64 -14.86 1.46
CA LEU A 20 14.53 -13.69 1.47
C LEU A 20 13.79 -12.39 1.14
N MET A 21 12.70 -12.45 0.37
CA MET A 21 11.94 -11.25 -0.01
C MET A 21 11.33 -10.51 1.17
N VAL A 22 10.82 -11.24 2.17
CA VAL A 22 10.22 -10.64 3.38
C VAL A 22 11.24 -9.81 4.17
N PRO A 23 12.36 -10.38 4.67
CA PRO A 23 13.35 -9.59 5.39
C PRO A 23 13.96 -8.48 4.55
N LEU A 24 14.15 -8.69 3.23
CA LEU A 24 14.67 -7.66 2.35
C LEU A 24 13.71 -6.47 2.23
N LEU A 25 12.41 -6.74 2.09
CA LEU A 25 11.40 -5.68 1.98
C LEU A 25 11.29 -4.91 3.31
N ILE A 26 11.32 -5.61 4.45
CA ILE A 26 11.34 -4.97 5.77
C ILE A 26 12.58 -4.10 5.93
N PHE A 27 13.74 -4.63 5.54
CA PHE A 27 15.01 -3.90 5.58
C PHE A 27 14.93 -2.60 4.77
N VAL A 28 14.42 -2.64 3.53
CA VAL A 28 14.30 -1.44 2.68
C VAL A 28 13.32 -0.43 3.26
N LEU A 29 12.17 -0.89 3.78
CA LEU A 29 11.17 -0.01 4.39
C LEU A 29 11.72 0.69 5.64
N VAL A 30 12.36 -0.07 6.53
CA VAL A 30 12.92 0.46 7.77
C VAL A 30 14.12 1.37 7.46
N LEU A 31 15.01 0.98 6.56
CA LEU A 31 16.14 1.80 6.14
C LEU A 31 15.67 3.13 5.53
N GLY A 32 14.68 3.09 4.64
CA GLY A 32 14.09 4.29 4.04
C GLY A 32 13.46 5.20 5.09
N PHE A 33 12.76 4.62 6.07
CA PHE A 33 12.20 5.36 7.20
C PHE A 33 13.29 6.04 8.06
N LEU A 34 14.35 5.31 8.44
CA LEU A 34 15.46 5.86 9.21
C LEU A 34 16.22 6.96 8.45
N GLN A 35 16.45 6.78 7.15
CA GLN A 35 17.10 7.78 6.30
C GLN A 35 16.28 9.06 6.17
N ARG A 36 14.94 8.94 6.10
CA ARG A 36 14.06 10.11 5.97
C ARG A 36 13.91 10.88 7.28
N THR A 37 13.82 10.16 8.39
CA THR A 37 13.61 10.74 9.72
C THR A 37 14.91 11.15 10.41
N LYS A 38 16.06 10.61 9.97
CA LYS A 38 17.39 10.83 10.56
C LYS A 38 17.44 10.59 12.08
N LEU A 39 16.62 9.66 12.58
CA LEU A 39 16.47 9.38 14.02
C LEU A 39 17.80 9.00 14.70
N LEU A 40 18.70 8.32 14.00
CA LEU A 40 20.02 7.90 14.50
C LEU A 40 21.16 8.77 13.94
N GLY A 41 20.82 9.92 13.34
CA GLY A 41 21.75 10.80 12.63
C GLY A 41 21.98 10.42 11.17
N ASP A 42 22.97 11.08 10.55
CA ASP A 42 23.30 10.96 9.12
C ASP A 42 24.30 9.83 8.80
N LYS A 43 24.51 8.88 9.73
CA LYS A 43 25.41 7.75 9.51
C LYS A 43 24.67 6.62 8.77
N ALA A 44 24.86 6.54 7.45
CA ALA A 44 24.23 5.54 6.60
C ALA A 44 24.49 4.10 7.08
N ASP A 45 25.72 3.80 7.50
CA ASP A 45 26.11 2.46 7.98
C ASP A 45 25.35 2.05 9.24
N LEU A 46 25.15 3.00 10.17
CA LEU A 46 24.39 2.76 11.40
C LEU A 46 22.91 2.53 11.09
N ASN A 47 22.34 3.33 10.19
CA ASN A 47 20.95 3.16 9.75
C ASN A 47 20.74 1.80 9.06
N ALA A 48 21.70 1.35 8.25
CA ALA A 48 21.66 0.04 7.61
C ALA A 48 21.79 -1.09 8.64
N ALA A 49 22.73 -1.02 9.58
CA ALA A 49 22.90 -2.04 10.61
C ALA A 49 21.64 -2.20 11.48
N VAL A 50 21.01 -1.08 11.87
CA VAL A 50 19.78 -1.11 12.67
C VAL A 50 18.59 -1.60 11.84
N ALA A 51 18.44 -1.15 10.59
CA ALA A 51 17.39 -1.64 9.71
C ALA A 51 17.50 -3.16 9.48
N LEU A 52 18.71 -3.68 9.36
CA LEU A 52 18.97 -5.11 9.22
C LEU A 52 18.55 -5.87 10.49
N ALA A 53 18.95 -5.39 11.66
CA ALA A 53 18.57 -5.98 12.93
C ALA A 53 17.04 -6.01 13.11
N VAL A 54 16.37 -4.89 12.81
CA VAL A 54 14.91 -4.80 12.86
C VAL A 54 14.27 -5.76 11.87
N ALA A 55 14.79 -5.89 10.65
CA ALA A 55 14.25 -6.82 9.66
C ALA A 55 14.24 -8.27 10.16
N PHE A 56 15.34 -8.74 10.77
CA PHE A 56 15.40 -10.08 11.33
C PHE A 56 14.51 -10.26 12.58
N LEU A 57 14.46 -9.27 13.48
CA LEU A 57 13.56 -9.32 14.64
C LEU A 57 12.08 -9.35 14.21
N SER A 58 11.73 -8.57 13.21
CA SER A 58 10.39 -8.53 12.62
C SER A 58 9.96 -9.86 12.00
N MET A 59 10.88 -10.70 11.52
CA MET A 59 10.55 -12.05 11.03
C MET A 59 10.05 -12.99 12.14
N MET A 60 10.35 -12.70 13.41
CA MET A 60 9.89 -13.52 14.54
C MET A 60 8.42 -13.28 14.89
N VAL A 61 7.77 -12.27 14.26
CA VAL A 61 6.38 -11.90 14.52
C VAL A 61 5.52 -12.37 13.34
N PRO A 62 4.75 -13.47 13.46
CA PRO A 62 4.01 -14.05 12.34
C PRO A 62 3.05 -13.07 11.67
N GLY A 63 2.29 -12.31 12.46
CA GLY A 63 1.35 -11.32 11.92
C GLY A 63 2.03 -10.18 11.14
N PHE A 64 3.29 -9.86 11.45
CA PHE A 64 4.05 -8.89 10.67
C PHE A 64 4.57 -9.49 9.37
N VAL A 65 4.96 -10.77 9.39
CA VAL A 65 5.35 -11.50 8.18
C VAL A 65 4.18 -11.62 7.20
N ASP A 66 2.98 -11.94 7.69
CA ASP A 66 1.75 -12.00 6.88
C ASP A 66 1.38 -10.63 6.30
N PHE A 67 1.54 -9.57 7.09
CA PHE A 67 1.40 -8.19 6.63
C PHE A 67 2.34 -7.87 5.47
N VAL A 68 3.62 -8.23 5.60
CA VAL A 68 4.61 -8.01 4.54
C VAL A 68 4.31 -8.86 3.32
N TYR A 69 3.90 -10.12 3.47
CA TYR A 69 3.47 -10.98 2.35
C TYR A 69 2.31 -10.35 1.56
N ALA A 70 1.36 -9.70 2.23
CA ALA A 70 0.27 -9.00 1.58
C ALA A 70 0.71 -7.70 0.88
N LEU A 71 1.82 -7.08 1.28
CA LEU A 71 2.42 -5.93 0.60
C LEU A 71 3.21 -6.31 -0.67
N ILE A 72 3.80 -7.51 -0.72
CA ILE A 72 4.62 -7.96 -1.85
C ILE A 72 3.96 -7.76 -3.23
N PRO A 73 2.70 -8.18 -3.50
CA PRO A 73 2.12 -8.03 -4.83
C PRO A 73 2.00 -6.55 -5.25
N PHE A 74 1.69 -5.65 -4.33
CA PHE A 74 1.63 -4.22 -4.60
C PHE A 74 3.02 -3.64 -4.89
N PHE A 75 4.03 -4.05 -4.11
CA PHE A 75 5.41 -3.63 -4.34
C PHE A 75 5.94 -4.12 -5.68
N VAL A 76 5.70 -5.38 -6.03
CA VAL A 76 6.08 -5.96 -7.33
C VAL A 76 5.38 -5.23 -8.46
N ALA A 77 4.06 -5.03 -8.37
CA ALA A 77 3.31 -4.27 -9.38
C ALA A 77 3.87 -2.85 -9.55
N PHE A 78 4.17 -2.17 -8.45
CA PHE A 78 4.74 -0.83 -8.46
C PHE A 78 6.12 -0.78 -9.12
N VAL A 79 7.01 -1.71 -8.77
CA VAL A 79 8.35 -1.81 -9.38
C VAL A 79 8.25 -2.12 -10.87
N VAL A 80 7.37 -3.04 -11.28
CA VAL A 80 7.17 -3.39 -12.69
C VAL A 80 6.64 -2.19 -13.48
N ILE A 81 5.67 -1.44 -12.94
CA ILE A 81 5.12 -0.24 -13.57
C ILE A 81 6.18 0.85 -13.69
N LEU A 82 6.93 1.13 -12.62
CA LEU A 82 7.98 2.15 -12.65
C LEU A 82 9.12 1.77 -13.58
N PHE A 83 9.55 0.51 -13.56
CA PHE A 83 10.60 0.02 -14.43
C PHE A 83 10.16 0.01 -15.90
N GLY A 84 8.94 -0.44 -16.18
CA GLY A 84 8.34 -0.38 -17.51
C GLY A 84 8.22 1.04 -18.03
N ALA A 85 7.74 1.97 -17.21
CA ALA A 85 7.69 3.40 -17.55
C ALA A 85 9.09 3.97 -17.82
N ALA A 86 10.06 3.66 -16.96
CA ALA A 86 11.45 4.07 -17.12
C ALA A 86 12.05 3.57 -18.44
N LEU A 87 11.80 2.32 -18.82
CA LEU A 87 12.23 1.77 -20.11
C LEU A 87 11.60 2.50 -21.29
N VAL A 88 10.29 2.78 -21.25
CA VAL A 88 9.61 3.55 -22.31
C VAL A 88 10.24 4.94 -22.44
N PHE A 89 10.48 5.64 -21.32
CA PHE A 89 11.14 6.94 -21.36
C PHE A 89 12.58 6.86 -21.89
N MET A 90 13.34 5.82 -21.53
CA MET A 90 14.67 5.59 -22.08
C MET A 90 14.67 5.31 -23.58
N LEU A 91 13.68 4.56 -24.09
CA LEU A 91 13.49 4.33 -25.53
C LEU A 91 13.15 5.63 -26.28
N LEU A 92 12.46 6.56 -25.63
CA LEU A 92 12.19 7.91 -26.14
C LEU A 92 13.39 8.86 -26.01
N GLY A 93 14.54 8.38 -25.52
CA GLY A 93 15.78 9.14 -25.42
C GLY A 93 16.01 9.85 -24.09
N ALA A 94 15.17 9.62 -23.07
CA ALA A 94 15.38 10.15 -21.74
C ALA A 94 16.54 9.43 -21.03
N LYS A 95 17.37 10.17 -20.29
CA LYS A 95 18.42 9.56 -19.46
C LYS A 95 17.86 9.13 -18.11
N ALA A 96 18.56 8.22 -17.43
CA ALA A 96 18.22 7.82 -16.06
C ALA A 96 18.11 9.04 -15.13
N GLU A 97 19.01 10.01 -15.30
CA GLU A 97 19.04 11.27 -14.55
C GLU A 97 17.72 12.07 -14.68
N ASP A 98 17.14 12.11 -15.88
CA ASP A 98 15.89 12.85 -16.15
C ASP A 98 14.69 12.19 -15.48
N ILE A 99 14.70 10.84 -15.42
CA ILE A 99 13.68 10.04 -14.74
C ILE A 99 13.75 10.30 -13.23
N PHE A 100 14.96 10.28 -12.64
CA PHE A 100 15.15 10.61 -11.22
C PHE A 100 14.78 12.06 -10.90
N ALA A 101 15.05 13.00 -11.81
CA ALA A 101 14.63 14.39 -11.66
C ALA A 101 13.10 14.54 -11.70
N PHE A 102 12.42 13.74 -12.53
CA PHE A 102 10.95 13.73 -12.61
C PHE A 102 10.30 13.20 -11.33
N THR A 103 10.86 12.17 -10.71
CA THR A 103 10.35 11.63 -9.42
C THR A 103 10.45 12.64 -8.28
N LYS A 104 11.40 13.58 -8.34
CA LYS A 104 11.58 14.64 -7.32
C LYS A 104 10.57 15.78 -7.43
N ARG A 105 9.74 15.81 -8.47
CA ARG A 105 8.68 16.82 -8.60
C ARG A 105 7.68 16.64 -7.45
N PRO A 106 7.23 17.75 -6.82
CA PRO A 106 6.35 17.68 -5.66
C PRO A 106 5.02 17.00 -6.00
N GLU A 107 4.48 17.19 -7.21
CA GLU A 107 3.22 16.57 -7.63
C GLU A 107 3.34 15.05 -7.73
N VAL A 108 4.46 14.57 -8.30
CA VAL A 108 4.74 13.13 -8.44
C VAL A 108 5.03 12.52 -7.07
N THR A 109 5.81 13.21 -6.24
CA THR A 109 6.13 12.75 -4.88
C THR A 109 4.87 12.64 -4.02
N VAL A 110 3.98 13.64 -4.07
CA VAL A 110 2.70 13.62 -3.34
C VAL A 110 1.80 12.51 -3.86
N PHE A 111 1.70 12.33 -5.18
CA PHE A 111 0.93 11.22 -5.77
C PHE A 111 1.45 9.86 -5.30
N LEU A 112 2.77 9.64 -5.34
CA LEU A 112 3.39 8.40 -4.87
C LEU A 112 3.17 8.17 -3.37
N LEU A 113 3.24 9.23 -2.56
CA LEU A 113 2.98 9.16 -1.13
C LEU A 113 1.53 8.79 -0.85
N VAL A 114 0.56 9.45 -1.48
CA VAL A 114 -0.87 9.15 -1.33
C VAL A 114 -1.17 7.71 -1.76
N LEU A 115 -0.62 7.27 -2.88
CA LEU A 115 -0.77 5.89 -3.35
C LEU A 115 -0.20 4.88 -2.34
N SER A 116 1.01 5.13 -1.83
CA SER A 116 1.65 4.29 -0.81
C SER A 116 0.82 4.22 0.48
N VAL A 117 0.24 5.34 0.90
CA VAL A 117 -0.63 5.40 2.08
C VAL A 117 -1.90 4.57 1.86
N ILE A 118 -2.59 4.74 0.72
CA ILE A 118 -3.80 3.98 0.39
C ILE A 118 -3.51 2.47 0.39
N ILE A 119 -2.42 2.03 -0.25
CA ILE A 119 -2.01 0.62 -0.28
C ILE A 119 -1.75 0.11 1.14
N THR A 120 -1.05 0.90 1.95
CA THR A 120 -0.74 0.51 3.34
C THR A 120 -2.03 0.35 4.16
N PHE A 121 -2.96 1.29 4.08
CA PHE A 121 -4.26 1.18 4.76
C PHE A 121 -5.10 0.00 4.25
N TYR A 122 -5.07 -0.27 2.94
CA TYR A 122 -5.74 -1.43 2.37
C TYR A 122 -5.19 -2.74 2.95
N VAL A 123 -3.86 -2.90 2.98
CA VAL A 123 -3.21 -4.12 3.50
C VAL A 123 -3.43 -4.26 5.01
N ILE A 124 -3.34 -3.15 5.78
CA ILE A 124 -3.66 -3.16 7.20
C ILE A 124 -5.12 -3.61 7.41
N GLY A 125 -6.06 -3.07 6.64
CA GLY A 125 -7.47 -3.45 6.72
C GLY A 125 -7.70 -4.92 6.39
N GLN A 126 -6.96 -5.47 5.42
CA GLN A 126 -7.06 -6.89 5.07
C GLN A 126 -6.51 -7.81 6.17
N GLN A 127 -5.37 -7.45 6.77
CA GLN A 127 -4.65 -8.31 7.72
C GLN A 127 -5.14 -8.15 9.16
N PHE A 128 -5.38 -6.91 9.58
CA PHE A 128 -5.76 -6.56 10.95
C PHE A 128 -7.23 -6.14 11.07
N GLY A 129 -8.01 -6.14 9.98
CA GLY A 129 -9.43 -5.73 10.00
C GLY A 129 -10.29 -6.57 10.96
N HIS A 130 -9.90 -7.82 11.21
CA HIS A 130 -10.54 -8.68 12.20
C HIS A 130 -10.31 -8.20 13.66
N LEU A 131 -9.29 -7.40 13.94
CA LEU A 131 -9.09 -6.82 15.28
C LEU A 131 -9.95 -5.58 15.53
N PHE A 132 -10.36 -4.90 14.45
CA PHE A 132 -11.10 -3.63 14.52
C PHE A 132 -12.57 -3.77 14.13
N SER A 133 -12.99 -4.94 13.63
CA SER A 133 -14.37 -5.21 13.26
C SER A 133 -15.09 -5.95 14.39
N PRO A 134 -16.23 -5.43 14.91
CA PRO A 134 -17.12 -6.18 15.81
C PRO A 134 -17.67 -7.48 15.22
N TYR A 135 -17.46 -7.71 13.91
CA TYR A 135 -17.96 -8.85 13.13
C TYR A 135 -16.84 -9.84 12.72
N ALA A 136 -15.66 -9.72 13.31
CA ALA A 136 -14.46 -10.50 12.98
C ALA A 136 -14.55 -12.02 13.18
N ASN A 137 -15.54 -12.49 13.93
CA ASN A 137 -15.75 -13.93 14.14
C ASN A 137 -16.44 -14.64 12.97
N VAL A 138 -16.75 -13.94 11.87
CA VAL A 138 -17.28 -14.57 10.67
C VAL A 138 -16.11 -14.97 9.76
N THR A 139 -15.75 -16.25 9.84
CA THR A 139 -14.74 -16.98 9.05
C THR A 139 -14.68 -16.57 7.57
N ASN A 140 -13.53 -16.84 6.94
CA ASN A 140 -13.03 -16.50 5.59
C ASN A 140 -13.99 -16.57 4.37
N GLU A 141 -15.27 -16.91 4.52
CA GLU A 141 -16.33 -16.68 3.51
C GLU A 141 -16.82 -15.21 3.48
N SER A 142 -16.31 -14.38 4.39
CA SER A 142 -16.92 -13.10 4.73
C SER A 142 -16.48 -11.90 3.89
N GLN A 143 -15.46 -11.95 3.02
CA GLN A 143 -15.12 -10.74 2.24
C GLN A 143 -16.17 -10.41 1.16
N THR A 144 -16.70 -11.42 0.46
CA THR A 144 -17.79 -11.25 -0.49
C THR A 144 -19.12 -10.97 0.21
N LEU A 145 -19.36 -11.57 1.38
CA LEU A 145 -20.55 -11.31 2.18
C LEU A 145 -20.51 -9.94 2.86
N VAL A 146 -19.37 -9.47 3.35
CA VAL A 146 -19.21 -8.12 3.92
C VAL A 146 -19.37 -7.06 2.84
N MET A 147 -18.83 -7.25 1.64
CA MET A 147 -19.10 -6.32 0.51
C MET A 147 -20.55 -6.37 0.04
N ARG A 148 -21.16 -7.55 -0.01
CA ARG A 148 -22.57 -7.72 -0.41
C ARG A 148 -23.53 -7.17 0.63
N GLU A 149 -23.24 -7.35 1.92
CA GLU A 149 -24.03 -6.80 3.03
C GLU A 149 -23.79 -5.31 3.21
N ALA A 150 -22.56 -4.80 3.04
CA ALA A 150 -22.29 -3.36 3.04
C ALA A 150 -23.01 -2.69 1.86
N SER A 151 -22.98 -3.29 0.67
CA SER A 151 -23.79 -2.88 -0.47
C SER A 151 -25.28 -2.89 -0.13
N GLN A 152 -25.80 -4.00 0.42
CA GLN A 152 -27.22 -4.10 0.81
C GLN A 152 -27.62 -3.12 1.93
N ARG A 153 -26.70 -2.73 2.82
CA ARG A 153 -26.93 -1.73 3.87
C ARG A 153 -26.93 -0.32 3.31
N ILE A 154 -26.01 0.01 2.40
CA ILE A 154 -25.99 1.32 1.71
C ILE A 154 -27.19 1.46 0.78
N PHE A 155 -27.60 0.38 0.11
CA PHE A 155 -28.83 0.34 -0.70
C PHE A 155 -30.10 0.03 0.10
N ASN A 156 -30.04 0.05 1.44
CA ASN A 156 -31.25 -0.06 2.25
C ASN A 156 -32.04 1.25 2.13
N PRO A 157 -33.34 1.22 1.79
CA PRO A 157 -34.14 2.43 1.56
C PRO A 157 -34.17 3.36 2.78
N LYS A 158 -34.01 2.83 4.01
CA LYS A 158 -33.90 3.64 5.23
C LYS A 158 -32.57 4.40 5.34
N VAL A 159 -31.47 3.76 4.95
CA VAL A 159 -30.12 4.37 5.00
C VAL A 159 -29.96 5.38 3.87
N LEU A 160 -30.42 5.05 2.66
CA LEU A 160 -30.51 5.99 1.54
C LEU A 160 -31.35 7.22 1.89
N GLY A 161 -32.51 7.03 2.52
CA GLY A 161 -33.33 8.14 2.98
C GLY A 161 -32.60 9.04 3.97
N THR A 162 -31.82 8.46 4.89
CA THR A 162 -31.03 9.21 5.87
C THR A 162 -29.90 10.00 5.21
N ILE A 163 -29.19 9.39 4.25
CA ILE A 163 -28.10 10.05 3.51
C ILE A 163 -28.65 11.20 2.65
N ILE A 164 -29.77 10.98 1.97
CA ILE A 164 -30.44 12.03 1.17
C ILE A 164 -30.92 13.17 2.08
N PHE A 165 -31.51 12.84 3.22
CA PHE A 165 -31.94 13.84 4.20
C PHE A 165 -30.76 14.69 4.73
N LEU A 166 -29.64 14.04 5.03
CA LEU A 166 -28.39 14.72 5.42
C LEU A 166 -27.85 15.62 4.30
N ALA A 167 -27.90 15.17 3.04
CA ALA A 167 -27.47 15.97 1.90
C ALA A 167 -28.38 17.20 1.71
N ILE A 168 -29.69 17.06 1.88
CA ILE A 168 -30.65 18.19 1.82
C ILE A 168 -30.35 19.21 2.92
N ILE A 169 -30.12 18.74 4.15
CA ILE A 169 -29.76 19.63 5.27
C ILE A 169 -28.43 20.34 4.98
N SER A 170 -27.43 19.62 4.47
CA SER A 170 -26.13 20.18 4.14
C SER A 170 -26.24 21.29 3.09
N ILE A 171 -27.05 21.09 2.05
CA ILE A 171 -27.30 22.10 1.01
C ILE A 171 -28.08 23.29 1.57
N GLY A 172 -29.08 23.03 2.43
CA GLY A 172 -29.85 24.07 3.10
C GLY A 172 -28.97 24.97 3.96
N ILE A 173 -28.07 24.38 4.76
CA ILE A 173 -27.10 25.12 5.57
C ILE A 173 -26.16 25.92 4.66
N TYR A 174 -25.65 25.33 3.59
CA TYR A 174 -24.78 26.04 2.64
C TYR A 174 -25.47 27.26 2.02
N LEU A 175 -26.71 27.13 1.55
CA LEU A 175 -27.48 28.23 0.97
C LEU A 175 -27.83 29.32 1.98
N LEU A 176 -28.02 28.97 3.25
CA LEU A 176 -28.28 29.94 4.32
C LEU A 176 -27.00 30.62 4.84
N THR A 177 -25.85 29.97 4.68
CA THR A 177 -24.56 30.45 5.19
C THR A 177 -23.80 31.29 4.17
N VAL A 178 -24.01 31.08 2.87
CA VAL A 178 -23.40 31.93 1.83
C VAL A 178 -24.13 33.27 1.76
N PRO A 179 -23.51 34.40 2.14
CA PRO A 179 -24.15 35.71 2.02
C PRO A 179 -24.40 36.02 0.55
N LYS A 180 -25.65 36.36 0.21
CA LYS A 180 -26.00 36.85 -1.13
C LYS A 180 -25.21 38.12 -1.41
N LYS A 181 -24.38 38.10 -2.46
CA LYS A 181 -23.95 39.33 -3.13
C LYS A 181 -25.14 39.94 -3.86
#